data_AF-A0A850S4P0-F1
#
_entry.id   AF-A0A850S4P0-F1
#
_cell.length_a   1.000
_cell.length_b   1.000
_cell.length_c   1.000
_cell.angle_alpha   90.00
_cell.angle_beta   90.00
_cell.angle_gamma   90.00
#
_symmetry.space_group_name_H-M   'P 1'
#
loop_
_entity.id
_entity.type
_entity.pdbx_description
1 polymer ?
#
loop_
_entity_poly.entity_id
_entity_poly.type
_entity_poly.pdbx_seq_one_letter_code
_entity_poly.pdbx_strand_id
1 'polypeptide(L)'
;MWQANHVLEALDHKNTEWQKEQFEKYDAEPAIDGYGFYTPIGNTHHHFNYRLTPVPQHEDRPAPDVAIARVNLNSITRLGRKPLIFTRKDTLPITVIASGYPEVERSIQKGNKLNTLSVKIAACLASIQTTADGGLLLEDTISDHKGINNLSGMSGGPIIWSNNKKFSLAGIVREGLDIQPKEGELRVEPGICIHGERITTSIFEEWLQEIPPLSELEDKSHGLYVPSSMRE
;
A
#
# COMPACT_ATOMS: atom_id res chain seq x y z
N MET A 1 -3.06 -5.98 -15.63
CA MET A 1 -3.29 -7.28 -14.97
C MET A 1 -2.14 -7.66 -14.02
N TRP A 2 -1.46 -6.71 -13.35
CA TRP A 2 -0.03 -6.93 -13.05
C TRP A 2 0.56 -6.35 -11.75
N GLN A 3 -0.18 -5.85 -10.75
CA GLN A 3 0.50 -5.26 -9.57
C GLN A 3 0.22 -5.95 -8.22
N ALA A 4 -1.02 -6.27 -7.86
CA ALA A 4 -1.27 -7.04 -6.64
C ALA A 4 -0.62 -8.46 -6.68
N ASN A 5 -0.74 -9.14 -7.83
CA ASN A 5 -0.11 -10.46 -8.03
C ASN A 5 1.42 -10.38 -8.08
N HIS A 6 1.98 -9.35 -8.71
CA HIS A 6 3.43 -9.22 -8.82
C HIS A 6 4.10 -8.97 -7.45
N VAL A 7 3.44 -8.25 -6.54
CA VAL A 7 3.96 -8.07 -5.17
C VAL A 7 3.94 -9.40 -4.41
N LEU A 8 2.87 -10.19 -4.54
CA LEU A 8 2.77 -11.52 -3.93
C LEU A 8 3.80 -12.49 -4.51
N GLU A 9 3.92 -12.55 -5.84
CA GLU A 9 4.92 -13.37 -6.54
C GLU A 9 6.35 -12.96 -6.16
N ALA A 10 6.64 -11.67 -6.05
CA ALA A 10 7.94 -11.17 -5.64
C ALA A 10 8.27 -11.53 -4.18
N LEU A 11 7.27 -11.53 -3.28
CA LEU A 11 7.44 -11.94 -1.90
C LEU A 11 7.67 -13.45 -1.80
N ASP A 12 6.87 -14.26 -2.48
CA ASP A 12 7.01 -15.73 -2.51
C ASP A 12 8.38 -16.14 -3.06
N HIS A 13 8.81 -15.51 -4.16
CA HIS A 13 10.12 -15.75 -4.75
C HIS A 13 11.24 -15.43 -3.77
N LYS A 14 11.21 -14.24 -3.14
CA LYS A 14 12.24 -13.83 -2.18
C LYS A 14 12.26 -14.68 -0.92
N ASN A 15 11.09 -15.11 -0.43
CA ASN A 15 11.02 -15.99 0.72
C ASN A 15 11.68 -17.34 0.42
N THR A 16 11.41 -17.91 -0.76
CA THR A 16 12.06 -19.13 -1.23
C THR A 16 13.58 -18.98 -1.31
N GLU A 17 14.08 -17.88 -1.89
CA GLU A 17 15.52 -17.60 -1.97
C GLU A 17 16.17 -17.47 -0.59
N TRP A 18 15.51 -16.77 0.33
CA TRP A 18 16.04 -16.56 1.68
C TRP A 18 16.04 -17.84 2.52
N GLN A 19 14.98 -18.65 2.46
CA GLN A 19 14.95 -19.95 3.14
C GLN A 19 16.11 -20.83 2.68
N LYS A 20 16.36 -20.86 1.35
CA LYS A 20 17.49 -21.56 0.77
C LYS A 20 18.83 -21.01 1.31
N GLU A 21 19.02 -19.69 1.34
CA GLU A 21 20.24 -19.08 1.89
C GLU A 21 20.44 -19.43 3.38
N GLN A 22 19.38 -19.38 4.19
CA GLN A 22 19.47 -19.72 5.61
C GLN A 22 19.84 -21.18 5.81
N PHE A 23 19.21 -22.09 5.05
CA PHE A 23 19.52 -23.51 5.11
C PHE A 23 20.97 -23.78 4.67
N GLU A 24 21.41 -23.22 3.55
CA GLU A 24 22.79 -23.38 3.05
C GLU A 24 23.85 -22.86 4.03
N LYS A 25 23.55 -21.76 4.74
CA LYS A 25 24.51 -21.10 5.63
C LYS A 25 24.51 -21.63 7.06
N TYR A 26 23.38 -22.09 7.56
CA TYR A 26 23.19 -22.41 8.98
C TYR A 26 22.66 -23.83 9.24
N ASP A 27 22.44 -24.63 8.19
CA ASP A 27 21.87 -26.00 8.27
C ASP A 27 20.55 -26.03 9.07
N ALA A 28 19.78 -24.95 8.95
CA ALA A 28 18.54 -24.75 9.68
C ALA A 28 17.55 -23.97 8.81
N GLU A 29 16.34 -24.51 8.68
CA GLU A 29 15.22 -23.79 8.13
C GLU A 29 14.53 -23.02 9.27
N PRO A 30 14.49 -21.68 9.24
CA PRO A 30 13.86 -20.90 10.30
C PRO A 30 12.37 -21.25 10.39
N ALA A 31 11.85 -21.43 11.61
CA ALA A 31 10.43 -21.70 11.83
C ALA A 31 9.50 -20.53 11.47
N ILE A 32 10.06 -19.40 11.05
CA ILE A 32 9.35 -18.19 10.66
C ILE A 32 9.61 -17.98 9.18
N ASP A 33 8.54 -17.84 8.39
CA ASP A 33 8.65 -17.39 7.00
C ASP A 33 9.37 -16.03 6.94
N GLY A 34 10.39 -15.96 6.11
CA GLY A 34 11.07 -14.71 5.79
C GLY A 34 10.16 -13.82 4.95
N TYR A 35 10.50 -12.53 4.91
CA TYR A 35 9.79 -11.49 4.15
C TYR A 35 8.26 -11.45 4.35
N GLY A 36 7.81 -10.91 5.49
CA GLY A 36 6.45 -10.42 5.67
C GLY A 36 6.33 -8.88 5.54
N PHE A 37 5.13 -8.34 5.46
CA PHE A 37 4.94 -6.89 5.67
C PHE A 37 5.05 -6.58 7.17
N TYR A 38 6.14 -5.91 7.53
CA TYR A 38 6.38 -5.44 8.89
C TYR A 38 5.99 -3.98 9.03
N THR A 39 5.14 -3.69 10.00
CA THR A 39 4.82 -2.30 10.37
C THR A 39 5.72 -1.85 11.52
N PRO A 40 6.60 -0.84 11.31
CA PRO A 40 7.45 -0.33 12.38
C PRO A 40 6.64 0.55 13.35
N ILE A 41 6.79 0.29 14.65
CA ILE A 41 6.18 1.05 15.74
C ILE A 41 7.18 1.20 16.87
N GLY A 42 7.69 2.42 17.04
CA GLY A 42 8.76 2.70 17.99
C GLY A 42 9.98 1.82 17.69
N ASN A 43 10.28 0.91 18.61
CA ASN A 43 11.41 -0.03 18.51
C ASN A 43 11.03 -1.42 17.99
N THR A 44 9.78 -1.65 17.62
CA THR A 44 9.31 -3.00 17.25
C THR A 44 8.80 -3.02 15.82
N HIS A 45 9.15 -4.06 15.08
CA HIS A 45 8.60 -4.39 13.77
C HIS A 45 7.54 -5.47 13.98
N HIS A 46 6.28 -5.13 13.69
CA HIS A 46 5.16 -6.05 13.86
C HIS A 46 4.80 -6.71 12.54
N HIS A 47 4.84 -8.04 12.51
CA HIS A 47 4.17 -8.83 11.48
C HIS A 47 2.78 -9.20 11.97
N PHE A 48 1.77 -8.92 11.16
CA PHE A 48 0.42 -9.39 11.42
C PHE A 48 0.19 -10.67 10.65
N ASN A 49 -0.57 -11.59 11.25
CA ASN A 49 -1.13 -12.68 10.49
C ASN A 49 -2.23 -12.16 9.58
N TYR A 50 -1.91 -11.97 8.31
CA TYR A 50 -2.88 -11.72 7.25
C TYR A 50 -2.51 -12.54 6.03
N ARG A 51 -3.56 -12.89 5.29
CA ARG A 51 -3.45 -13.38 3.92
C ARG A 51 -4.07 -12.34 3.02
N LEU A 52 -3.31 -11.84 2.06
CA LEU A 52 -3.85 -11.00 1.00
C LEU A 52 -4.57 -11.91 0.01
N THR A 53 -5.86 -11.68 -0.16
CA THR A 53 -6.69 -12.37 -1.15
C THR A 53 -7.05 -11.38 -2.24
N PRO A 54 -6.61 -11.61 -3.50
CA PRO A 54 -7.04 -10.79 -4.64
C PRO A 54 -8.56 -10.81 -4.77
N VAL A 55 -9.15 -9.66 -5.08
CA VAL A 55 -10.57 -9.58 -5.40
C VAL A 55 -10.80 -10.23 -6.77
N PRO A 56 -11.75 -11.16 -6.91
CA PRO A 56 -11.96 -11.87 -8.18
C PRO A 56 -12.47 -10.93 -9.27
N GLN A 57 -12.15 -11.27 -10.52
CA GLN A 57 -12.72 -10.62 -11.69
C GLN A 57 -14.14 -11.13 -11.96
N HIS A 58 -15.09 -10.23 -12.21
CA HIS A 58 -16.41 -10.56 -12.73
C HIS A 58 -16.45 -10.33 -14.25
N GLU A 59 -17.23 -11.13 -14.99
CA GLU A 59 -17.27 -11.10 -16.47
C GLU A 59 -17.64 -9.71 -17.04
N ASP A 60 -18.48 -8.96 -16.34
CA ASP A 60 -19.02 -7.69 -16.82
C ASP A 60 -18.15 -6.46 -16.51
N ARG A 61 -16.99 -6.64 -15.85
CA ARG A 61 -16.18 -5.51 -15.35
C ARG A 61 -14.68 -5.80 -15.48
N PRO A 62 -13.84 -4.75 -15.64
CA PRO A 62 -12.39 -4.90 -15.51
C PRO A 62 -12.03 -5.52 -14.15
N ALA A 63 -11.01 -6.38 -14.13
CA ALA A 63 -10.51 -6.96 -12.89
C ALA A 63 -10.00 -5.84 -11.96
N PRO A 64 -10.50 -5.74 -10.71
CA PRO A 64 -10.01 -4.75 -9.76
C PRO A 64 -8.57 -5.09 -9.34
N ASP A 65 -7.67 -4.12 -9.36
CA ASP A 65 -6.30 -4.29 -8.86
C ASP A 65 -6.25 -4.09 -7.34
N VAL A 66 -6.95 -4.97 -6.62
CA VAL A 66 -7.13 -4.89 -5.16
C VAL A 66 -6.95 -6.26 -4.55
N ALA A 67 -6.20 -6.33 -3.45
CA ALA A 67 -6.16 -7.47 -2.55
C ALA A 67 -6.62 -7.05 -1.15
N ILE A 68 -7.38 -7.91 -0.48
CA ILE A 68 -7.94 -7.65 0.84
C ILE A 68 -7.39 -8.67 1.83
N ALA A 69 -6.96 -8.16 2.98
CA ALA A 69 -6.53 -8.95 4.13
C ALA A 69 -7.48 -8.73 5.30
N ARG A 70 -8.02 -9.82 5.87
CA ARG A 70 -8.70 -9.75 7.17
C ARG A 70 -7.68 -9.86 8.29
N VAL A 71 -7.76 -8.94 9.25
CA VAL A 71 -6.88 -8.90 10.42
C VAL A 71 -7.70 -8.82 11.70
N ASN A 72 -7.15 -9.36 12.80
CA ASN A 72 -7.76 -9.20 14.11
C ASN A 72 -7.69 -7.73 14.54
N LEU A 73 -8.85 -7.11 14.80
CA LEU A 73 -8.92 -5.71 15.22
C LEU A 73 -8.09 -5.43 16.47
N ASN A 74 -8.07 -6.36 17.44
CA ASN A 74 -7.29 -6.21 18.68
C ASN A 74 -5.79 -6.12 18.40
N SER A 75 -5.31 -6.83 17.37
CA SER A 75 -3.90 -6.78 16.94
C SER A 75 -3.52 -5.42 16.35
N ILE A 76 -4.47 -4.71 15.75
CA ILE A 76 -4.28 -3.37 15.18
C ILE A 76 -4.48 -2.27 16.23
N THR A 77 -5.49 -2.37 17.10
CA THR A 77 -5.79 -1.33 18.09
C THR A 77 -4.75 -1.25 19.20
N ARG A 78 -4.14 -2.38 19.62
CA ARG A 78 -3.02 -2.40 20.59
C ARG A 78 -1.80 -1.57 20.14
N LEU A 79 -1.74 -1.24 18.85
CA LEU A 79 -0.69 -0.47 18.21
C LEU A 79 -1.02 1.02 18.08
N GLY A 80 -2.12 1.46 18.70
CA GLY A 80 -2.61 2.84 18.61
C GLY A 80 -3.15 3.22 17.22
N ARG A 81 -3.34 2.24 16.33
CA ARG A 81 -3.92 2.46 15.01
C ARG A 81 -5.45 2.38 15.09
N LYS A 82 -6.12 3.23 14.33
CA LYS A 82 -7.58 3.28 14.25
C LYS A 82 -8.02 2.98 12.82
N PRO A 83 -9.06 2.14 12.62
CA PRO A 83 -9.60 1.92 11.28
C PRO A 83 -10.20 3.21 10.73
N LEU A 84 -10.10 3.40 9.41
CA LEU A 84 -10.85 4.43 8.71
C LEU A 84 -12.31 3.98 8.60
N ILE A 85 -13.22 4.83 9.07
CA ILE A 85 -14.66 4.55 8.96
C ILE A 85 -15.12 4.89 7.55
N PHE A 86 -15.54 3.85 6.83
CA PHE A 86 -16.05 4.02 5.47
C PHE A 86 -17.40 4.72 5.50
N THR A 87 -17.49 5.92 4.93
CA THR A 87 -18.71 6.72 4.89
C THR A 87 -19.29 6.70 3.48
N ARG A 88 -20.59 6.40 3.37
CA ARG A 88 -21.32 6.49 2.09
C ARG A 88 -21.22 7.92 1.55
N LYS A 89 -20.99 8.03 0.24
CA LYS A 89 -20.81 9.29 -0.49
C LYS A 89 -21.74 9.30 -1.70
N ASP A 90 -22.52 10.36 -1.85
CA ASP A 90 -23.38 10.55 -3.01
C ASP A 90 -22.62 11.19 -4.17
N THR A 91 -21.59 12.01 -3.86
CA THR A 91 -20.70 12.67 -4.81
C THR A 91 -19.25 12.61 -4.31
N LEU A 92 -18.28 12.58 -5.23
CA LEU A 92 -16.87 12.76 -4.89
C LEU A 92 -16.59 14.27 -4.73
N PRO A 93 -15.80 14.69 -3.73
CA PRO A 93 -15.39 16.08 -3.64
C PRO A 93 -14.42 16.43 -4.77
N ILE A 94 -14.18 17.72 -4.98
CA ILE A 94 -13.30 18.22 -6.04
C ILE A 94 -11.85 17.77 -5.81
N THR A 95 -11.40 17.72 -4.55
CA THR A 95 -10.00 17.49 -4.18
C THR A 95 -9.87 16.32 -3.19
N VAL A 96 -8.82 15.52 -3.36
CA VAL A 96 -8.50 14.37 -2.50
C VAL A 96 -7.02 14.34 -2.16
N ILE A 97 -6.67 13.55 -1.15
CA ILE A 97 -5.29 13.30 -0.73
C ILE A 97 -4.95 11.85 -1.08
N ALA A 98 -4.01 11.63 -1.98
CA ALA A 98 -3.40 10.32 -2.19
C ALA A 98 -2.09 10.24 -1.42
N SER A 99 -1.84 9.15 -0.71
CA SER A 99 -0.57 8.96 0.01
C SER A 99 0.01 7.57 -0.21
N GLY A 100 1.34 7.46 -0.19
CA GLY A 100 2.04 6.21 -0.45
C GLY A 100 3.55 6.36 -0.27
N TYR A 101 4.30 5.33 -0.65
CA TYR A 101 5.75 5.27 -0.43
C TYR A 101 6.48 5.10 -1.76
N PRO A 102 6.81 6.20 -2.46
CA PRO A 102 7.51 6.13 -3.73
C PRO A 102 8.78 5.28 -3.64
N GLU A 103 9.00 4.41 -4.61
CA GLU A 103 10.11 3.45 -4.61
C GLU A 103 11.46 4.14 -4.66
N VAL A 104 11.58 5.21 -5.44
CA VAL A 104 12.82 5.99 -5.58
C VAL A 104 13.27 6.63 -4.27
N GLU A 105 12.37 6.78 -3.29
CA GLU A 105 12.68 7.32 -1.97
C GLU A 105 12.97 6.23 -0.92
N ARG A 106 12.98 4.96 -1.32
CA ARG A 106 13.43 3.86 -0.46
C ARG A 106 14.95 3.88 -0.41
N SER A 107 15.50 4.23 0.74
CA SER A 107 16.95 4.21 0.95
C SER A 107 17.32 3.22 2.05
N ILE A 108 18.36 2.42 1.79
CA ILE A 108 18.95 1.57 2.83
C ILE A 108 19.88 2.45 3.66
N GLN A 109 19.52 2.68 4.92
CA GLN A 109 20.42 3.25 5.91
C GLN A 109 21.32 2.15 6.44
N LYS A 110 22.62 2.28 6.20
CA LYS A 110 23.61 1.32 6.70
C LYS A 110 23.94 1.64 8.14
N GLY A 111 23.54 0.76 9.06
CA GLY A 111 24.00 0.78 10.44
C GLY A 111 25.18 -0.18 10.64
N ASN A 112 25.90 -0.01 11.74
CA ASN A 112 27.10 -0.82 12.03
C ASN A 112 26.81 -2.31 12.29
N LYS A 113 25.58 -2.65 12.67
CA LYS A 113 25.15 -4.04 12.97
C LYS A 113 23.90 -4.47 12.20
N LEU A 114 23.07 -3.52 11.78
CA LEU A 114 21.83 -3.77 11.06
C LEU A 114 21.60 -2.66 10.04
N ASN A 115 21.19 -3.03 8.83
CA ASN A 115 20.70 -2.06 7.86
C ASN A 115 19.21 -1.79 8.14
N THR A 116 18.79 -0.54 8.09
CA THR A 116 17.38 -0.15 8.19
C THR A 116 16.88 0.39 6.85
N LEU A 117 15.61 0.14 6.55
CA LEU A 117 14.96 0.75 5.38
C LEU A 117 14.35 2.08 5.81
N SER A 118 14.80 3.17 5.21
CA SER A 118 14.15 4.48 5.33
C SER A 118 13.20 4.66 4.16
N VAL A 119 11.93 4.86 4.48
CA VAL A 119 10.86 5.15 3.51
C VAL A 119 10.34 6.55 3.77
N LYS A 120 10.31 7.40 2.74
CA LYS A 120 9.56 8.66 2.81
C LYS A 120 8.13 8.41 2.36
N ILE A 121 7.19 8.99 3.08
CA ILE A 121 5.79 9.05 2.66
C ILE A 121 5.59 10.26 1.75
N ALA A 122 5.01 10.03 0.58
CA ALA A 122 4.50 11.10 -0.27
C ALA A 122 3.01 11.29 0.00
N ALA A 123 2.56 12.54 0.08
CA ALA A 123 1.16 12.90 0.15
C ALA A 123 0.87 13.95 -0.93
N CYS A 124 0.00 13.58 -1.88
CA CYS A 124 -0.38 14.39 -3.03
C CYS A 124 -1.81 14.89 -2.81
N LEU A 125 -2.00 16.21 -2.86
CA LEU A 125 -3.32 16.84 -2.91
C LEU A 125 -3.60 17.19 -4.36
N ALA A 126 -4.67 16.62 -4.93
CA ALA A 126 -4.99 16.82 -6.34
C ALA A 126 -6.50 16.78 -6.59
N SER A 127 -6.91 17.34 -7.73
CA SER A 127 -8.28 17.26 -8.19
C SER A 127 -8.62 15.84 -8.64
N ILE A 128 -9.82 15.35 -8.34
CA ILE A 128 -10.26 13.98 -8.65
C ILE A 128 -11.35 13.96 -9.72
N GLN A 129 -11.26 12.97 -10.60
CA GLN A 129 -12.26 12.68 -11.63
C GLN A 129 -12.54 11.18 -11.66
N THR A 130 -13.76 10.80 -12.10
CA THR A 130 -14.08 9.39 -12.40
C THR A 130 -13.78 9.15 -13.87
N THR A 131 -13.02 8.10 -14.17
CA THR A 131 -12.65 7.70 -15.52
C THR A 131 -13.78 6.92 -16.19
N ALA A 132 -13.72 6.75 -17.52
CA ALA A 132 -14.75 6.05 -18.29
C ALA A 132 -14.94 4.58 -17.88
N ASP A 133 -13.88 3.94 -17.38
CA ASP A 133 -13.87 2.57 -16.84
C ASP A 133 -14.33 2.50 -15.36
N GLY A 134 -14.74 3.62 -14.76
CA GLY A 134 -15.24 3.69 -13.38
C GLY A 134 -14.16 3.86 -12.30
N GLY A 135 -12.88 3.91 -12.69
CA GLY A 135 -11.75 4.22 -11.82
C GLY A 135 -11.68 5.69 -11.41
N LEU A 136 -10.56 6.07 -10.81
CA LEU A 136 -10.24 7.44 -10.39
C LEU A 136 -9.01 7.95 -11.13
N LEU A 137 -9.06 9.21 -11.55
CA LEU A 137 -7.91 9.98 -12.01
C LEU A 137 -7.71 11.18 -11.10
N LEU A 138 -6.51 11.32 -10.56
CA LEU A 138 -6.09 12.46 -9.77
C LEU A 138 -5.05 13.23 -10.56
N GLU A 139 -5.33 14.51 -10.83
CA GLU A 139 -4.49 15.34 -11.67
C GLU A 139 -4.42 16.76 -11.12
N ASP A 140 -3.20 17.29 -11.03
CA ASP A 140 -2.96 18.70 -10.76
C ASP A 140 -1.55 19.12 -11.22
N THR A 141 -1.36 20.41 -11.44
CA THR A 141 -0.04 21.00 -11.73
C THR A 141 0.66 21.39 -10.43
N ILE A 142 1.98 21.22 -10.34
CA ILE A 142 2.74 21.57 -9.14
C ILE A 142 3.94 22.44 -9.48
N SER A 143 4.21 23.42 -8.61
CA SER A 143 5.37 24.31 -8.73
C SER A 143 6.62 23.80 -8.00
N ASP A 144 6.44 22.90 -7.03
CA ASP A 144 7.52 22.32 -6.24
C ASP A 144 7.18 20.86 -5.91
N HIS A 145 8.11 19.97 -6.23
CA HIS A 145 7.97 18.52 -6.04
C HIS A 145 8.80 18.00 -4.85
N LYS A 146 9.45 18.89 -4.09
CA LYS A 146 10.20 18.58 -2.84
C LYS A 146 11.21 17.43 -2.98
N GLY A 147 11.82 17.31 -4.16
CA GLY A 147 12.79 16.27 -4.48
C GLY A 147 12.19 14.93 -4.93
N ILE A 148 10.86 14.78 -4.94
CA ILE A 148 10.18 13.61 -5.50
C ILE A 148 10.05 13.82 -7.00
N ASN A 149 10.54 12.90 -7.82
CA ASN A 149 10.41 13.00 -9.29
C ASN A 149 9.50 11.92 -9.89
N ASN A 150 9.20 10.88 -9.12
CA ASN A 150 8.43 9.72 -9.55
C ASN A 150 7.50 9.28 -8.41
N LEU A 151 6.24 9.01 -8.73
CA LEU A 151 5.22 8.53 -7.78
C LEU A 151 5.01 7.01 -7.84
N SER A 152 5.78 6.29 -8.66
CA SER A 152 5.84 4.83 -8.69
C SER A 152 6.19 4.30 -7.30
N GLY A 153 5.46 3.27 -6.86
CA GLY A 153 5.52 2.76 -5.48
C GLY A 153 4.42 3.29 -4.56
N MET A 154 3.59 4.24 -5.01
CA MET A 154 2.40 4.66 -4.27
C MET A 154 1.23 3.67 -4.34
N SER A 155 1.32 2.63 -5.20
CA SER A 155 0.31 1.57 -5.34
C SER A 155 -0.05 0.94 -3.99
N GLY A 156 -1.33 0.67 -3.77
CA GLY A 156 -1.87 0.22 -2.48
C GLY A 156 -2.06 1.34 -1.44
N GLY A 157 -1.57 2.53 -1.72
CA GLY A 157 -1.76 3.71 -0.87
C GLY A 157 -3.21 4.21 -0.84
N PRO A 158 -3.69 4.81 0.26
CA PRO A 158 -5.07 5.28 0.33
C PRO A 158 -5.24 6.59 -0.46
N ILE A 159 -6.38 6.70 -1.14
CA ILE A 159 -6.92 7.96 -1.64
C ILE A 159 -8.01 8.39 -0.67
N ILE A 160 -7.76 9.45 0.10
CA ILE A 160 -8.65 9.96 1.14
C ILE A 160 -9.36 11.19 0.60
N TRP A 161 -10.67 11.22 0.76
CA TRP A 161 -11.44 12.43 0.57
C TRP A 161 -11.80 13.04 1.93
N SER A 162 -11.94 14.35 1.97
CA SER A 162 -12.39 15.06 3.16
C SER A 162 -13.27 16.24 2.77
N ASN A 163 -14.20 16.58 3.66
CA ASN A 163 -14.88 17.86 3.70
C ASN A 163 -14.71 18.48 5.09
N ASN A 164 -15.33 19.64 5.32
CA ASN A 164 -15.27 20.35 6.60
C ASN A 164 -15.86 19.59 7.82
N LYS A 165 -16.44 18.40 7.64
CA LYS A 165 -17.10 17.62 8.71
C LYS A 165 -16.62 16.17 8.81
N LYS A 166 -16.14 15.58 7.72
CA LYS A 166 -15.87 14.15 7.59
C LYS A 166 -14.68 13.90 6.66
N PHE A 167 -14.06 12.75 6.82
CA PHE A 167 -13.11 12.21 5.86
C PHE A 167 -13.32 10.70 5.77
N SER A 168 -13.03 10.12 4.61
CA SER A 168 -13.18 8.69 4.36
C SER A 168 -12.36 8.31 3.12
N LEU A 169 -12.33 7.01 2.82
CA LEU A 169 -11.65 6.48 1.64
C LEU A 169 -12.44 6.80 0.35
N ALA A 170 -11.73 7.34 -0.64
CA ALA A 170 -12.21 7.57 -2.00
C ALA A 170 -11.92 6.35 -2.87
N GLY A 171 -10.74 5.77 -2.69
CA GLY A 171 -10.19 4.66 -3.45
C GLY A 171 -8.81 4.25 -2.94
N ILE A 172 -8.14 3.40 -3.71
CA ILE A 172 -6.76 2.98 -3.49
C ILE A 172 -5.95 3.41 -4.70
N VAL A 173 -4.74 3.91 -4.49
CA VAL A 173 -3.82 4.23 -5.58
C VAL A 173 -3.47 2.93 -6.30
N ARG A 174 -3.71 2.90 -7.61
CA ARG A 174 -3.26 1.84 -8.50
C ARG A 174 -1.88 2.14 -9.02
N GLU A 175 -1.67 3.36 -9.50
CA GLU A 175 -0.44 3.76 -10.17
C GLU A 175 -0.22 5.26 -9.99
N GLY A 176 1.03 5.66 -9.72
CA GLY A 176 1.48 7.04 -9.75
C GLY A 176 2.52 7.20 -10.86
N LEU A 177 2.36 8.22 -11.69
CA LEU A 177 3.28 8.47 -12.81
C LEU A 177 4.44 9.38 -12.40
N ASP A 178 5.37 9.57 -13.34
CA ASP A 178 6.44 10.54 -13.19
C ASP A 178 5.87 11.96 -13.05
N ILE A 179 6.47 12.73 -12.15
CA ILE A 179 6.07 14.12 -11.92
C ILE A 179 6.54 15.00 -13.07
N GLN A 180 7.76 14.73 -13.55
CA GLN A 180 8.36 15.47 -14.64
C GLN A 180 7.80 14.97 -15.97
N PRO A 181 7.35 15.87 -16.86
CA PRO A 181 6.89 15.47 -18.17
C PRO A 181 8.01 14.81 -18.98
N LYS A 182 7.68 13.75 -19.73
CA LYS A 182 8.63 13.12 -20.65
C LYS A 182 8.51 13.70 -22.05
N GLU A 183 9.60 13.60 -22.80
CA GLU A 183 9.62 14.01 -24.20
C GLU A 183 8.58 13.21 -25.01
N GLY A 184 7.65 13.91 -25.66
CA GLY A 184 6.54 13.31 -26.41
C GLY A 184 5.22 13.14 -25.62
N GLU A 185 5.18 13.50 -24.35
CA GLU A 185 3.93 13.55 -23.57
C GLU A 185 3.19 14.88 -23.77
N LEU A 186 1.86 14.86 -23.58
CA LEU A 186 1.01 16.06 -23.69
C LEU A 186 1.21 17.06 -22.53
N ARG A 187 1.78 16.59 -21.41
CA ARG A 187 2.07 17.44 -20.26
C ARG A 187 3.35 18.22 -20.51
N VAL A 188 3.29 19.52 -20.23
CA VAL A 188 4.44 20.44 -20.38
C VAL A 188 4.93 20.98 -19.05
N GLU A 189 4.17 20.76 -17.97
CA GLU A 189 4.49 21.19 -16.62
C GLU A 189 4.59 19.99 -15.68
N PRO A 190 5.42 20.08 -14.62
CA PRO A 190 5.43 19.10 -13.56
C PRO A 190 4.04 18.96 -12.93
N GLY A 191 3.59 17.73 -12.70
CA GLY A 191 2.24 17.50 -12.23
C GLY A 191 2.03 16.17 -11.53
N ILE A 192 1.01 16.13 -10.70
CA ILE A 192 0.50 14.89 -10.11
C ILE A 192 -0.31 14.17 -11.19
N CYS A 193 0.01 12.91 -11.47
CA CYS A 193 -0.89 11.99 -12.17
C CYS A 193 -0.97 10.70 -11.38
N ILE A 194 -2.15 10.41 -10.84
CA ILE A 194 -2.37 9.18 -10.08
C ILE A 194 -3.66 8.53 -10.56
N HIS A 195 -3.54 7.27 -10.99
CA HIS A 195 -4.68 6.41 -11.25
C HIS A 195 -5.05 5.66 -9.98
N GLY A 196 -6.35 5.56 -9.70
CA GLY A 196 -6.87 4.89 -8.52
C GLY A 196 -7.99 3.91 -8.81
N GLU A 197 -8.03 2.85 -8.03
CA GLU A 197 -9.20 1.97 -7.93
C GLU A 197 -10.26 2.64 -7.07
N ARG A 198 -11.44 2.88 -7.65
CA ARG A 198 -12.55 3.53 -6.96
C ARG A 198 -13.17 2.57 -5.95
N ILE A 199 -13.38 3.04 -4.73
CA ILE A 199 -14.07 2.26 -3.70
C ILE A 199 -15.33 3.01 -3.27
N THR A 200 -16.47 2.32 -3.30
CA THR A 200 -17.72 2.75 -2.65
C THR A 200 -18.13 1.73 -1.60
N THR A 201 -19.13 2.04 -0.79
CA THR A 201 -19.59 1.11 0.26
C THR A 201 -20.10 -0.16 -0.38
N SER A 202 -20.88 -0.05 -1.46
CA SER A 202 -21.42 -1.18 -2.20
C SER A 202 -20.31 -2.04 -2.83
N ILE A 203 -19.31 -1.42 -3.48
CA ILE A 203 -18.18 -2.13 -4.08
C ILE A 203 -17.38 -2.87 -3.00
N PHE A 204 -17.12 -2.20 -1.87
CA PHE A 204 -16.35 -2.81 -0.79
C PHE A 204 -17.11 -3.96 -0.12
N GLU A 205 -18.42 -3.82 0.09
CA GLU A 205 -19.29 -4.89 0.61
C GLU A 205 -19.34 -6.10 -0.33
N GLU A 206 -19.45 -5.87 -1.65
CA GLU A 206 -19.38 -6.90 -2.69
C GLU A 206 -18.03 -7.66 -2.60
N TRP A 207 -16.92 -6.93 -2.59
CA TRP A 207 -15.60 -7.55 -2.46
C TRP A 207 -15.47 -8.36 -1.18
N LEU A 208 -15.97 -7.87 -0.04
CA LEU A 208 -15.87 -8.56 1.24
C LEU A 208 -16.65 -9.89 1.29
N GLN A 209 -17.62 -10.13 0.41
CA GLN A 209 -18.33 -11.42 0.34
C GLN A 209 -17.44 -12.52 -0.23
N GLU A 210 -16.49 -12.16 -1.09
CA GLU A 210 -15.57 -13.08 -1.78
C GLU A 210 -14.30 -13.39 -0.95
N ILE A 211 -14.06 -12.67 0.15
CA ILE A 211 -12.83 -12.81 0.94
C ILE A 211 -13.07 -13.72 2.16
N PRO A 212 -12.25 -14.78 2.33
CA PRO A 212 -12.35 -15.71 3.46
C PRO A 212 -12.44 -15.03 4.83
N PRO A 213 -13.24 -15.55 5.79
CA PRO A 213 -13.33 -15.01 7.14
C PRO A 213 -12.02 -15.22 7.94
N LEU A 214 -11.81 -14.39 8.97
CA LEU A 214 -10.60 -14.43 9.79
C LEU A 214 -10.40 -15.78 10.51
N SER A 215 -11.49 -16.47 10.86
CA SER A 215 -11.45 -17.78 11.55
C SER A 215 -10.77 -18.89 10.77
N GLU A 216 -10.54 -18.69 9.47
CA GLU A 216 -9.85 -19.65 8.60
C GLU A 216 -8.33 -19.44 8.54
N LEU A 217 -7.80 -18.41 9.22
CA LEU A 217 -6.37 -18.11 9.27
C LEU A 217 -5.78 -18.45 10.66
N GLU A 218 -4.78 -19.33 10.70
CA GLU A 218 -4.00 -19.62 11.91
C GLU A 218 -3.20 -18.38 12.34
N ASP A 219 -3.29 -17.92 13.59
CA ASP A 219 -2.59 -16.71 14.04
C ASP A 219 -1.07 -16.91 14.17
N LYS A 220 -0.34 -16.45 13.15
CA LYS A 220 1.14 -16.41 13.09
C LYS A 220 1.71 -15.01 13.34
N SER A 221 0.97 -14.12 14.00
CA SER A 221 1.42 -12.74 14.27
C SER A 221 2.64 -12.75 15.21
N HIS A 222 3.67 -11.97 14.89
CA HIS A 222 4.88 -11.89 15.71
C HIS A 222 5.48 -10.48 15.69
N GLY A 223 6.35 -10.20 16.66
CA GLY A 223 7.03 -8.91 16.79
C GLY A 223 8.53 -9.09 16.90
N LEU A 224 9.28 -8.35 16.09
CA LEU A 224 10.73 -8.25 16.18
C LEU A 224 11.10 -6.95 16.90
N TYR A 225 11.72 -7.05 18.07
CA TYR A 225 12.25 -5.89 18.79
C TYR A 225 13.63 -5.51 18.25
N VAL A 226 13.82 -4.25 17.90
CA VAL A 226 15.09 -3.65 17.47
C VAL A 226 15.59 -2.74 18.60
N PRO A 227 16.59 -3.18 19.40
CA PRO A 227 17.15 -2.39 20.49
C PRO A 227 17.66 -1.02 20.00
N SER A 228 17.49 0.02 20.81
CA SER A 228 18.00 1.36 20.49
C SER A 228 19.51 1.36 20.24
N SER A 229 20.25 0.48 20.92
CA SER A 229 21.70 0.30 20.76
C SER A 229 22.12 -0.33 19.42
N MET A 230 21.17 -0.77 18.60
CA MET A 230 21.41 -1.29 17.24
C MET A 230 21.05 -0.27 16.15
N ARG A 231 20.58 0.92 16.52
CA ARG A 231 20.25 2.04 15.64
C ARG A 231 21.37 3.08 15.73
N GLU A 232 22.50 2.79 15.09
CA GLU A 232 23.58 3.76 14.90
C GLU A 232 23.46 4.39 13.52
#